data_AF-A0A166LIS4-F1
#
_entry.id   AF-A0A166LIS4-F1
#
_cell.length_a   1.000
_cell.length_b   1.000
_cell.length_c   1.000
_cell.angle_alpha   90.00
_cell.angle_beta   90.00
_cell.angle_gamma   90.00
#
_symmetry.space_group_name_H-M   'P 1'
#
loop_
_entity.id
_entity.type
_entity.pdbx_description
1 polymer ?
#
loop_
_entity_poly.entity_id
_entity_poly.type
_entity_poly.pdbx_seq_one_letter_code
_entity_poly.pdbx_strand_id
1 'polypeptide(L)'
;MSEVRGRGASRARGFIRGRGRGPWRGGGPRRTERLADGGAQNVSTASGSNAATESSTKPPKPQRPPRPPFEGPLYDWSLATPKPTLHYLCTCEDADAAIVDIISRNPPAMGFDIEWRPQFLPKQPENPVALLQLASEEDIYLFQITSMREFPASLQDFLDSTDTSKVGVAINGDASKLFRDYRVDVRGCIDLSLLARTVDSRWTGKYNKPIGLAHLTETYLERGLQKGRISRSDWQAQLSEAQQNYAANDAHAGLMIWKALMQRAEAMTPVPDPDWYSFSLRGGVLRDDNDRPWFPFNPNYSGVDREEPKQLKAAAASATMMLD
;
A
#
# COMPACT_ATOMS: atom_id res chain seq x y z
N MET A 1 16.08 16.35 -57.60
CA MET A 1 15.96 14.88 -57.70
C MET A 1 16.66 14.34 -56.47
N SER A 2 16.05 13.72 -55.46
CA SER A 2 14.80 12.96 -55.36
C SER A 2 14.27 13.02 -53.91
N GLU A 3 12.97 13.27 -53.76
CA GLU A 3 12.17 13.07 -52.56
C GLU A 3 12.17 11.59 -52.12
N VAL A 4 12.12 11.33 -50.82
CA VAL A 4 11.39 10.18 -50.26
C VAL A 4 10.56 10.66 -49.05
N ARG A 5 9.25 10.77 -49.30
CA ARG A 5 8.14 10.72 -48.32
C ARG A 5 8.11 9.28 -47.74
N GLY A 6 7.75 8.94 -46.51
CA GLY A 6 6.78 9.46 -45.56
C GLY A 6 5.97 8.28 -45.00
N ARG A 7 5.25 8.51 -43.88
CA ARG A 7 4.23 7.66 -43.19
C ARG A 7 4.76 6.72 -42.10
N GLY A 8 4.15 6.60 -40.92
CA GLY A 8 2.87 7.18 -40.50
C GLY A 8 2.63 7.02 -38.99
N ALA A 9 1.97 8.04 -38.43
CA ALA A 9 1.35 8.04 -37.13
C ALA A 9 0.10 7.15 -37.13
N SER A 10 -0.10 6.36 -36.07
CA SER A 10 -1.37 5.66 -35.84
C SER A 10 -2.14 6.40 -34.74
N ARG A 11 -3.19 7.10 -35.17
CA ARG A 11 -4.27 7.62 -34.34
C ARG A 11 -5.28 6.50 -34.15
N ALA A 12 -5.64 6.17 -32.91
CA ALA A 12 -6.89 5.47 -32.62
C ALA A 12 -7.87 6.48 -32.00
N ARG A 13 -8.94 6.78 -32.75
CA ARG A 13 -10.10 7.53 -32.28
C ARG A 13 -11.10 6.55 -31.66
N GLY A 14 -11.59 6.93 -30.48
CA GLY A 14 -12.96 6.84 -29.96
C GLY A 14 -13.86 5.67 -30.34
N PHE A 15 -14.38 5.01 -29.30
CA PHE A 15 -15.73 4.48 -29.35
C PHE A 15 -16.45 4.68 -28.01
N ILE A 16 -17.30 5.71 -27.98
CA ILE A 16 -18.32 5.91 -26.95
C ILE A 16 -19.47 4.94 -27.27
N ARG A 17 -19.77 4.03 -26.35
CA ARG A 17 -21.11 3.41 -26.27
C ARG A 17 -21.61 3.43 -24.84
N GLY A 18 -22.60 4.28 -24.63
CA GLY A 18 -23.39 4.31 -23.41
C GLY A 18 -24.16 3.00 -23.20
N ARG A 19 -24.33 2.65 -21.93
CA ARG A 19 -25.44 1.84 -21.45
C ARG A 19 -26.00 2.51 -20.21
N GLY A 20 -27.22 3.01 -20.33
CA GLY A 20 -27.96 3.60 -19.23
C GLY A 20 -28.21 2.58 -18.11
N ARG A 21 -28.18 3.06 -16.87
CA ARG A 21 -28.77 2.39 -15.72
C ARG A 21 -29.56 3.44 -14.94
N GLY A 22 -30.84 3.14 -14.74
CA GLY A 22 -31.79 3.99 -14.04
C GLY A 22 -31.49 4.13 -12.54
N PRO A 23 -32.25 4.99 -11.85
CA PRO A 23 -31.98 5.35 -10.46
C PRO A 23 -32.18 4.17 -9.51
N TRP A 24 -31.15 3.89 -8.71
CA TRP A 24 -31.19 2.94 -7.61
C TRP A 24 -32.13 3.45 -6.51
N ARG A 25 -33.19 2.68 -6.21
CA ARG A 25 -34.04 2.86 -5.03
C ARG A 25 -33.61 1.86 -3.96
N GLY A 26 -33.29 2.38 -2.77
CA GLY A 26 -32.91 1.59 -1.61
C GLY A 26 -34.04 0.69 -1.10
N GLY A 27 -33.69 -0.54 -0.76
CA GLY A 27 -34.53 -1.49 -0.04
C GLY A 27 -33.69 -2.24 0.99
N GLY A 28 -33.82 -1.88 2.26
CA GLY A 28 -33.21 -2.61 3.37
C GLY A 28 -33.94 -3.94 3.62
N PRO A 29 -33.27 -5.00 4.12
CA PRO A 29 -33.95 -6.19 4.57
C PRO A 29 -34.48 -6.01 6.00
N ARG A 30 -35.76 -6.33 6.14
CA ARG A 30 -36.51 -6.39 7.38
C ARG A 30 -35.98 -7.51 8.27
N ARG A 31 -35.91 -7.22 9.58
CA ARG A 31 -35.83 -8.17 10.69
C ARG A 31 -36.91 -9.25 10.54
N THR A 32 -36.50 -10.51 10.69
CA THR A 32 -37.43 -11.58 11.10
C THR A 32 -36.84 -12.29 12.31
N GLU A 33 -37.54 -12.15 13.43
CA GLU A 33 -37.37 -12.92 14.66
C GLU A 33 -37.86 -14.36 14.43
N ARG A 34 -37.16 -15.33 15.04
CA ARG A 34 -37.67 -16.64 15.46
C ARG A 34 -36.67 -17.18 16.48
N LEU A 35 -37.01 -17.05 17.77
CA LEU A 35 -37.63 -18.06 18.63
C LEU A 35 -36.68 -19.19 19.01
N ALA A 36 -36.42 -19.23 20.32
CA ALA A 36 -35.70 -20.26 21.04
C ALA A 36 -36.60 -21.46 21.32
N ASP A 37 -36.01 -22.65 21.24
CA ASP A 37 -36.35 -23.88 21.97
C ASP A 37 -34.99 -24.55 22.22
N GLY A 38 -34.63 -25.10 23.39
CA GLY A 38 -35.47 -25.70 24.41
C GLY A 38 -35.04 -27.17 24.57
N GLY A 39 -34.05 -27.42 25.44
CA GLY A 39 -33.85 -28.65 26.20
C GLY A 39 -33.45 -29.96 25.48
N ALA A 40 -32.37 -30.58 25.93
CA ALA A 40 -32.45 -31.86 26.65
C ALA A 40 -31.06 -32.32 27.11
N GLN A 41 -31.00 -32.65 28.38
CA GLN A 41 -29.90 -33.28 29.09
C GLN A 41 -29.69 -34.70 28.56
N ASN A 42 -28.44 -35.17 28.53
CA ASN A 42 -28.19 -36.60 28.69
C ASN A 42 -26.96 -36.80 29.58
N VAL A 43 -27.23 -37.37 30.74
CA VAL A 43 -26.25 -37.84 31.72
C VAL A 43 -25.92 -39.29 31.34
N SER A 44 -24.66 -39.58 31.06
CA SER A 44 -24.18 -40.98 31.07
C SER A 44 -22.81 -41.04 31.73
N THR A 45 -22.81 -41.57 32.95
CA THR A 45 -21.66 -42.06 33.69
C THR A 45 -21.06 -43.29 33.01
N ALA A 46 -19.76 -43.29 32.73
CA ALA A 46 -18.96 -44.51 32.72
C ALA A 46 -17.47 -44.18 32.97
N SER A 47 -16.95 -44.88 33.97
CA SER A 47 -15.57 -44.97 34.45
C SER A 47 -14.56 -45.41 33.39
N GLY A 48 -13.31 -44.93 33.50
CA GLY A 48 -12.14 -45.74 33.16
C GLY A 48 -11.01 -45.05 32.38
N SER A 49 -9.83 -45.08 32.98
CA SER A 49 -8.47 -44.92 32.41
C SER A 49 -7.98 -43.51 32.07
N ASN A 50 -7.16 -42.99 32.99
CA ASN A 50 -6.16 -41.95 32.73
C ASN A 50 -5.10 -42.52 31.78
N ALA A 51 -5.03 -41.97 30.57
CA ALA A 51 -3.84 -42.01 29.73
C ALA A 51 -3.44 -40.56 29.44
N ALA A 52 -2.34 -40.13 30.05
CA ALA A 52 -1.77 -38.81 29.83
C ALA A 52 -1.28 -38.70 28.38
N THR A 53 -2.02 -37.98 27.54
CA THR A 53 -1.50 -37.47 26.27
C THR A 53 -0.63 -36.25 26.58
N GLU A 54 0.69 -36.45 26.53
CA GLU A 54 1.67 -35.37 26.53
C GLU A 54 1.41 -34.44 25.34
N SER A 55 0.82 -33.26 25.59
CA SER A 55 0.78 -32.22 24.58
C SER A 55 2.19 -31.65 24.43
N SER A 56 2.86 -32.00 23.34
CA SER A 56 4.10 -31.34 22.89
C SER A 56 3.82 -29.86 22.62
N THR A 57 3.97 -29.01 23.64
CA THR A 57 3.96 -27.57 23.50
C THR A 57 5.34 -27.17 22.94
N LYS A 58 5.36 -26.78 21.66
CA LYS A 58 6.56 -26.17 21.08
C LYS A 58 6.98 -24.97 21.95
N PRO A 59 8.27 -24.82 22.27
CA PRO A 59 8.73 -23.70 23.07
C PRO A 59 8.39 -22.38 22.35
N PRO A 60 8.01 -21.32 23.10
CA PRO A 60 7.71 -20.03 22.52
C PRO A 60 8.94 -19.53 21.77
N LYS A 61 8.75 -19.13 20.51
CA LYS A 61 9.83 -18.53 19.72
C LYS A 61 10.35 -17.30 20.48
N PRO A 62 11.67 -17.12 20.61
CA PRO A 62 12.22 -15.94 21.26
C PRO A 62 11.68 -14.69 20.56
N GLN A 63 10.93 -13.89 21.31
CA GLN A 63 10.45 -12.60 20.83
C GLN A 63 11.66 -11.66 20.79
N ARG A 64 12.01 -11.16 19.61
CA ARG A 64 13.00 -10.08 19.50
C ARG A 64 12.47 -8.89 20.33
N PRO A 65 13.34 -8.22 21.11
CA PRO A 65 12.93 -7.03 21.83
C PRO A 65 12.35 -5.99 20.86
N PRO A 66 11.35 -5.19 21.29
CA PRO A 66 10.81 -4.12 20.47
C PRO A 66 11.95 -3.16 20.08
N ARG A 67 11.91 -2.68 18.83
CA ARG A 67 12.88 -1.70 18.36
C ARG A 67 12.78 -0.43 19.21
N PRO A 68 13.90 0.19 19.62
CA PRO A 68 13.86 1.50 20.27
C PRO A 68 13.15 2.54 19.39
N PRO A 69 12.53 3.57 19.98
CA PRO A 69 11.98 4.68 19.21
C PRO A 69 13.05 5.32 18.31
N PHE A 70 12.65 5.83 17.15
CA PHE A 70 13.54 6.64 16.31
C PHE A 70 13.76 7.99 16.98
N GLU A 71 15.02 8.41 17.09
CA GLU A 71 15.44 9.65 17.80
C GLU A 71 15.76 10.82 16.84
N GLY A 72 15.53 10.67 15.54
CA GLY A 72 15.76 11.73 14.55
C GLY A 72 14.52 12.59 14.25
N PRO A 73 14.65 13.54 13.31
CA PRO A 73 13.55 14.43 12.92
C PRO A 73 12.38 13.66 12.30
N LEU A 74 11.17 14.18 12.50
CA LEU A 74 9.98 13.64 11.86
C LEU A 74 9.97 14.00 10.37
N TYR A 75 9.35 13.13 9.59
CA TYR A 75 9.05 13.37 8.20
C TYR A 75 7.94 14.41 8.09
N ASP A 76 8.15 15.39 7.22
CA ASP A 76 7.21 16.47 6.96
C ASP A 76 7.26 16.80 5.48
N TRP A 77 6.20 16.42 4.76
CA TRP A 77 6.03 16.68 3.33
C TRP A 77 6.18 18.18 3.00
N SER A 78 5.82 19.06 3.92
CA SER A 78 5.83 20.51 3.69
C SER A 78 7.24 21.12 3.67
N LEU A 79 8.25 20.36 4.10
CA LEU A 79 9.66 20.74 4.08
C LEU A 79 10.40 20.26 2.82
N ALA A 80 9.73 19.53 1.93
CA ALA A 80 10.32 19.14 0.65
C ALA A 80 10.62 20.38 -0.22
N THR A 81 11.59 20.25 -1.12
CA THR A 81 12.02 21.33 -2.01
C THR A 81 12.05 20.81 -3.46
N PRO A 82 11.17 21.31 -4.35
CA PRO A 82 10.11 22.29 -4.09
C PRO A 82 9.05 21.75 -3.10
N LYS A 83 8.34 22.66 -2.41
CA LYS A 83 7.26 22.28 -1.48
C LYS A 83 6.05 21.81 -2.30
N PRO A 84 5.53 20.59 -2.07
CA PRO A 84 4.32 20.12 -2.73
C PRO A 84 3.09 20.97 -2.39
N THR A 85 2.09 20.97 -3.26
CA THR A 85 0.78 21.57 -2.98
C THR A 85 -0.18 20.50 -2.46
N LEU A 86 -0.86 20.79 -1.35
CA LEU A 86 -1.86 19.89 -0.78
C LEU A 86 -3.27 20.25 -1.27
N HIS A 87 -3.94 19.28 -1.88
CA HIS A 87 -5.29 19.38 -2.43
C HIS A 87 -6.24 18.48 -1.63
N TYR A 88 -7.14 19.07 -0.85
CA TYR A 88 -8.18 18.33 -0.13
C TYR A 88 -9.50 18.40 -0.90
N LEU A 89 -9.90 17.26 -1.47
CA LEU A 89 -10.95 17.16 -2.48
C LEU A 89 -12.18 16.45 -1.90
N CYS A 90 -13.31 17.16 -1.85
CA CYS A 90 -14.54 16.68 -1.21
C CYS A 90 -15.72 16.47 -2.18
N THR A 91 -15.54 16.81 -3.45
CA THR A 91 -16.58 16.66 -4.50
C THR A 91 -16.07 15.78 -5.63
N CYS A 92 -16.99 15.14 -6.37
CA CYS A 92 -16.61 14.34 -7.54
C CYS A 92 -16.02 15.23 -8.63
N GLU A 93 -16.56 16.43 -8.81
CA GLU A 93 -16.15 17.39 -9.83
C GLU A 93 -14.70 17.86 -9.61
N ASP A 94 -14.32 18.19 -8.37
CA ASP A 94 -12.93 18.57 -8.05
C ASP A 94 -11.97 17.38 -8.16
N ALA A 95 -12.43 16.18 -7.77
CA ALA A 95 -11.65 14.94 -7.90
C ALA A 95 -11.36 14.60 -9.36
N ASP A 96 -12.38 14.67 -10.23
CA ASP A 96 -12.24 14.39 -11.66
C ASP A 96 -11.32 15.44 -12.33
N ALA A 97 -11.45 16.72 -11.97
CA ALA A 97 -10.57 17.78 -12.48
C ALA A 97 -9.10 17.56 -12.07
N ALA A 98 -8.85 17.18 -10.81
CA ALA A 98 -7.51 16.87 -10.33
C ALA A 98 -6.88 15.68 -11.08
N ILE A 99 -7.67 14.64 -11.39
CA ILE A 99 -7.19 13.48 -12.13
C ILE A 99 -6.84 13.82 -13.57
N VAL A 100 -7.60 14.68 -14.24
CA VAL A 100 -7.25 15.18 -15.58
C VAL A 100 -5.88 15.86 -15.57
N ASP A 101 -5.62 16.69 -14.56
CA ASP A 101 -4.33 17.37 -14.38
C ASP A 101 -3.19 16.35 -14.13
N ILE A 102 -3.39 15.37 -13.23
CA ILE A 102 -2.45 14.27 -12.99
C ILE A 102 -2.12 13.51 -14.29
N ILE A 103 -3.13 13.09 -15.05
CA ILE A 103 -2.95 12.37 -16.31
C ILE A 103 -2.17 13.22 -17.32
N SER A 104 -2.42 14.53 -17.36
CA SER A 104 -1.72 15.44 -18.28
C SER A 104 -0.22 15.56 -17.99
N ARG A 105 0.17 15.46 -16.70
CA ARG A 105 1.57 15.44 -16.27
C ARG A 105 2.24 14.08 -16.46
N ASN A 106 1.45 13.01 -16.53
CA ASN A 106 1.90 11.63 -16.77
C ASN A 106 3.07 11.21 -15.84
N PRO A 107 2.89 11.28 -14.51
CA PRO A 107 3.95 10.87 -13.59
C PRO A 107 4.22 9.36 -13.71
N PRO A 108 5.48 8.91 -13.59
CA PRO A 108 5.82 7.49 -13.68
C PRO A 108 5.25 6.68 -12.50
N ALA A 109 5.16 7.31 -11.33
CA ALA A 109 4.60 6.71 -10.13
C ALA A 109 3.99 7.79 -9.23
N MET A 110 3.02 7.38 -8.42
CA MET A 110 2.46 8.18 -7.33
C MET A 110 2.39 7.36 -6.05
N GLY A 111 2.76 8.00 -4.94
CA GLY A 111 2.56 7.45 -3.60
C GLY A 111 1.07 7.25 -3.35
N PHE A 112 0.69 6.10 -2.81
CA PHE A 112 -0.68 5.68 -2.66
C PHE A 112 -0.91 5.10 -1.26
N ASP A 113 -2.00 5.51 -0.64
CA ASP A 113 -2.49 4.96 0.63
C ASP A 113 -4.03 5.09 0.70
N ILE A 114 -4.66 4.49 1.71
CA ILE A 114 -6.08 4.72 2.03
C ILE A 114 -6.33 4.73 3.54
N GLU A 115 -7.37 5.44 3.97
CA GLU A 115 -7.76 5.53 5.39
C GLU A 115 -9.26 5.31 5.60
N TRP A 116 -9.64 4.75 6.76
CA TRP A 116 -11.02 4.47 7.14
C TRP A 116 -11.21 4.49 8.66
N ARG A 117 -12.42 4.80 9.12
CA ARG A 117 -12.74 4.76 10.56
C ARG A 117 -12.53 3.33 11.10
N PRO A 118 -11.70 3.13 12.14
CA PRO A 118 -11.50 1.80 12.69
C PRO A 118 -12.78 1.22 13.29
N GLN A 119 -12.91 -0.11 13.22
CA GLN A 119 -13.95 -0.86 13.91
C GLN A 119 -13.34 -1.58 15.11
N PHE A 120 -13.75 -1.21 16.33
CA PHE A 120 -13.22 -1.80 17.55
C PHE A 120 -14.09 -2.94 18.11
N LEU A 121 -15.32 -3.10 17.60
CA LEU A 121 -16.19 -4.18 18.02
C LEU A 121 -15.79 -5.50 17.34
N PRO A 122 -15.60 -6.59 18.12
CA PRO A 122 -15.29 -7.89 17.55
C PRO A 122 -16.35 -8.36 16.55
N LYS A 123 -15.91 -9.04 15.49
CA LYS A 123 -16.77 -9.66 14.46
C LYS A 123 -17.65 -8.69 13.67
N GLN A 124 -17.43 -7.38 13.78
CA GLN A 124 -18.05 -6.40 12.90
C GLN A 124 -17.19 -6.21 11.64
N PRO A 125 -17.81 -5.99 10.46
CA PRO A 125 -17.06 -5.64 9.27
C PRO A 125 -16.35 -4.29 9.49
N GLU A 126 -15.21 -4.13 8.82
CA GLU A 126 -14.53 -2.84 8.74
C GLU A 126 -15.43 -1.80 8.08
N ASN A 127 -15.26 -0.53 8.46
CA ASN A 127 -15.91 0.55 7.74
C ASN A 127 -15.32 0.66 6.31
N PRO A 128 -16.11 1.13 5.33
CA PRO A 128 -15.62 1.41 3.98
C PRO A 128 -14.45 2.39 3.97
N VAL A 129 -13.62 2.35 2.92
CA VAL A 129 -12.60 3.40 2.67
C VAL A 129 -13.25 4.78 2.73
N ALA A 130 -12.65 5.68 3.50
CA ALA A 130 -13.16 7.04 3.71
C ALA A 130 -12.32 8.10 3.01
N LEU A 131 -11.02 7.84 2.90
CA LEU A 131 -10.03 8.72 2.30
C LEU A 131 -9.08 7.90 1.43
N LEU A 132 -8.72 8.43 0.26
CA LEU A 132 -7.69 7.89 -0.61
C LEU A 132 -6.64 8.98 -0.82
N GLN A 133 -5.37 8.63 -0.71
CA GLN A 133 -4.25 9.56 -0.89
C GLN A 133 -3.46 9.24 -2.16
N LEU A 134 -3.13 10.28 -2.93
CA LEU A 134 -2.18 10.21 -4.04
C LEU A 134 -1.11 11.30 -3.87
N ALA A 135 0.16 10.97 -4.02
CA ALA A 135 1.25 11.94 -3.93
C ALA A 135 2.20 11.85 -5.13
N SER A 136 2.53 13.00 -5.69
CA SER A 136 3.65 13.26 -6.60
C SER A 136 4.71 14.10 -5.87
N GLU A 137 5.76 14.55 -6.57
CA GLU A 137 6.75 15.45 -5.98
C GLU A 137 6.20 16.87 -5.82
N GLU A 138 5.27 17.26 -6.69
CA GLU A 138 4.73 18.62 -6.75
C GLU A 138 3.36 18.75 -6.08
N ASP A 139 2.59 17.68 -6.02
CA ASP A 139 1.20 17.71 -5.58
C ASP A 139 0.83 16.49 -4.73
N ILE A 140 0.05 16.73 -3.67
CA ILE A 140 -0.53 15.71 -2.79
C ILE A 140 -2.05 15.88 -2.80
N TYR A 141 -2.76 14.81 -3.07
CA TYR A 141 -4.21 14.78 -3.23
C TYR A 141 -4.85 13.90 -2.16
N LEU A 142 -5.80 14.46 -1.44
CA LEU A 142 -6.59 13.81 -0.40
C LEU A 142 -8.05 13.74 -0.87
N PHE A 143 -8.47 12.60 -1.39
CA PHE A 143 -9.81 12.37 -1.91
C PHE A 143 -10.73 11.89 -0.78
N GLN A 144 -11.57 12.78 -0.24
CA GLN A 144 -12.53 12.45 0.82
C GLN A 144 -13.73 11.69 0.25
N ILE A 145 -13.55 10.40 0.01
CA ILE A 145 -14.55 9.51 -0.62
C ILE A 145 -15.91 9.57 0.09
N THR A 146 -15.95 9.67 1.42
CA THR A 146 -17.22 9.75 2.17
C THR A 146 -18.00 11.05 1.98
N SER A 147 -17.35 12.11 1.49
CA SER A 147 -18.01 13.39 1.18
C SER A 147 -18.55 13.43 -0.25
N MET A 148 -18.13 12.50 -1.10
CA MET A 148 -18.51 12.43 -2.50
C MET A 148 -19.81 11.65 -2.68
N ARG A 149 -20.64 12.07 -3.65
CA ARG A 149 -21.94 11.42 -3.93
C ARG A 149 -21.78 9.98 -4.44
N GLU A 150 -20.65 9.70 -5.07
CA GLU A 150 -20.24 8.42 -5.65
C GLU A 150 -18.71 8.38 -5.77
N PHE A 151 -18.15 7.20 -6.07
CA PHE A 151 -16.73 7.10 -6.36
C PHE A 151 -16.44 7.83 -7.69
N PRO A 152 -15.52 8.82 -7.74
CA PRO A 152 -15.29 9.60 -8.96
C PRO A 152 -14.83 8.73 -10.13
N ALA A 153 -15.44 8.92 -11.30
CA ALA A 153 -15.22 8.06 -12.45
C ALA A 153 -13.78 8.18 -12.99
N SER A 154 -13.23 9.40 -13.04
CA SER A 154 -11.86 9.59 -13.53
C SER A 154 -10.85 8.99 -12.57
N LEU A 155 -11.09 9.09 -11.25
CA LEU A 155 -10.25 8.43 -10.24
C LEU A 155 -10.28 6.91 -10.39
N GLN A 156 -11.46 6.33 -10.65
CA GLN A 156 -11.58 4.90 -10.92
C GLN A 156 -10.77 4.49 -12.16
N ASP A 157 -10.91 5.21 -13.27
CA ASP A 157 -10.18 4.94 -14.52
C ASP A 157 -8.66 5.09 -14.33
N PHE A 158 -8.22 6.07 -13.54
CA PHE A 158 -6.82 6.27 -13.19
C PHE A 158 -6.24 5.11 -12.36
N LEU A 159 -6.99 4.62 -11.37
CA LEU A 159 -6.59 3.48 -10.56
C LEU A 159 -6.53 2.18 -11.39
N ASP A 160 -7.43 2.00 -12.35
CA ASP A 160 -7.46 0.87 -13.30
C ASP A 160 -6.51 1.05 -14.52
N SER A 161 -5.68 2.10 -14.53
CA SER A 161 -4.61 2.27 -15.52
C SER A 161 -3.26 1.72 -15.01
N THR A 162 -2.40 1.32 -15.94
CA THR A 162 -0.99 0.97 -15.69
C THR A 162 -0.01 2.07 -16.11
N ASP A 163 -0.50 3.20 -16.63
CA ASP A 163 0.35 4.28 -17.15
C ASP A 163 1.14 4.98 -16.03
N THR A 164 0.54 5.09 -14.85
CA THR A 164 1.17 5.58 -13.62
C THR A 164 1.15 4.47 -12.58
N SER A 165 2.32 4.14 -12.03
CA SER A 165 2.42 3.15 -10.95
C SER A 165 1.86 3.70 -9.65
N LYS A 166 1.16 2.87 -8.86
CA LYS A 166 0.74 3.20 -7.49
C LYS A 166 1.72 2.53 -6.53
N VAL A 167 2.42 3.32 -5.72
CA VAL A 167 3.49 2.82 -4.85
C VAL A 167 3.08 2.96 -3.39
N GLY A 168 3.19 1.89 -2.60
CA GLY A 168 2.74 1.90 -1.21
C GLY A 168 3.22 0.70 -0.40
N VAL A 169 2.94 0.69 0.90
CA VAL A 169 3.31 -0.42 1.79
C VAL A 169 2.11 -1.27 2.08
N ALA A 170 2.21 -2.60 1.86
CA ALA A 170 1.06 -3.51 2.00
C ALA A 170 -0.11 -3.11 1.10
N ILE A 171 0.20 -2.49 -0.04
CA ILE A 171 -0.75 -1.92 -1.01
C ILE A 171 -1.69 -2.98 -1.61
N ASN A 172 -1.35 -4.27 -1.51
CA ASN A 172 -2.25 -5.35 -1.88
C ASN A 172 -3.50 -5.40 -0.99
N GLY A 173 -3.35 -5.09 0.31
CA GLY A 173 -4.46 -4.94 1.24
C GLY A 173 -5.38 -3.79 0.86
N ASP A 174 -4.78 -2.66 0.49
CA ASP A 174 -5.50 -1.45 0.13
C ASP A 174 -6.28 -1.60 -1.17
N ALA A 175 -5.64 -2.14 -2.22
CA ALA A 175 -6.30 -2.46 -3.47
C ALA A 175 -7.47 -3.44 -3.24
N SER A 176 -7.24 -4.51 -2.48
CA SER A 176 -8.28 -5.49 -2.17
C SER A 176 -9.47 -4.86 -1.42
N LYS A 177 -9.19 -3.91 -0.53
CA LYS A 177 -10.20 -3.18 0.22
C LYS A 177 -11.00 -2.24 -0.67
N LEU A 178 -10.36 -1.50 -1.58
CA LEU A 178 -11.07 -0.68 -2.57
C LEU A 178 -12.00 -1.52 -3.45
N PHE A 179 -11.55 -2.68 -3.92
CA PHE A 179 -12.40 -3.57 -4.71
C PHE A 179 -13.58 -4.14 -3.90
N ARG A 180 -13.34 -4.49 -2.62
CA ARG A 180 -14.39 -4.98 -1.72
C ARG A 180 -15.45 -3.92 -1.47
N ASP A 181 -15.01 -2.69 -1.18
CA ASP A 181 -15.86 -1.61 -0.70
C ASP A 181 -16.56 -0.87 -1.87
N TYR A 182 -15.86 -0.70 -3.00
CA TYR A 182 -16.31 0.14 -4.13
C TYR A 182 -16.26 -0.53 -5.51
N ARG A 183 -15.79 -1.79 -5.63
CA ARG A 183 -15.59 -2.48 -6.92
C ARG A 183 -14.61 -1.76 -7.86
N VAL A 184 -13.64 -1.08 -7.27
CA VAL A 184 -12.55 -0.40 -7.99
C VAL A 184 -11.35 -1.33 -8.07
N ASP A 185 -10.90 -1.60 -9.30
CA ASP A 185 -9.65 -2.29 -9.57
C ASP A 185 -8.48 -1.31 -9.45
N VAL A 186 -7.31 -1.79 -9.04
CA VAL A 186 -6.09 -0.97 -8.90
C VAL A 186 -4.94 -1.71 -9.58
N ARG A 187 -4.42 -1.13 -10.66
CA ARG A 187 -3.42 -1.77 -11.53
C ARG A 187 -2.06 -1.07 -11.46
N GLY A 188 -0.96 -1.76 -11.77
CA GLY A 188 0.37 -1.15 -11.67
C GLY A 188 0.75 -0.79 -10.23
N CYS A 189 0.37 -1.63 -9.27
CA CYS A 189 0.77 -1.49 -7.87
C CYS A 189 2.22 -1.96 -7.69
N ILE A 190 3.00 -1.23 -6.89
CA ILE A 190 4.35 -1.61 -6.46
C ILE A 190 4.36 -1.64 -4.93
N ASP A 191 4.66 -2.81 -4.35
CA ASP A 191 4.79 -2.95 -2.91
C ASP A 191 6.23 -2.59 -2.46
N LEU A 192 6.33 -1.53 -1.66
CA LEU A 192 7.62 -1.01 -1.20
C LEU A 192 8.37 -1.94 -0.25
N SER A 193 7.66 -2.79 0.50
CA SER A 193 8.30 -3.79 1.34
C SER A 193 8.93 -4.90 0.49
N LEU A 194 8.28 -5.33 -0.58
CA LEU A 194 8.83 -6.33 -1.50
C LEU A 194 9.99 -5.75 -2.31
N LEU A 195 9.86 -4.52 -2.80
CA LEU A 195 10.92 -3.81 -3.49
C LEU A 195 12.15 -3.64 -2.57
N ALA A 196 11.96 -3.16 -1.33
CA ALA A 196 13.05 -3.02 -0.37
C ALA A 196 13.78 -4.35 -0.11
N ARG A 197 13.04 -5.45 0.08
CA ARG A 197 13.63 -6.79 0.25
C ARG A 197 14.37 -7.28 -0.99
N THR A 198 13.96 -6.83 -2.16
CA THR A 198 14.56 -7.21 -3.44
C THR A 198 15.91 -6.51 -3.65
N VAL A 199 16.01 -5.25 -3.27
CA VAL A 199 17.16 -4.39 -3.63
C VAL A 199 18.09 -4.07 -2.46
N ASP A 200 17.72 -4.43 -1.23
CA ASP A 200 18.51 -4.14 -0.04
C ASP A 200 18.61 -5.38 0.86
N SER A 201 19.81 -5.96 0.89
CA SER A 201 20.13 -7.19 1.62
C SER A 201 20.05 -7.03 3.14
N ARG A 202 19.92 -5.81 3.66
CA ARG A 202 19.67 -5.56 5.09
C ARG A 202 18.34 -6.16 5.56
N TRP A 203 17.40 -6.40 4.66
CA TRP A 203 16.09 -6.94 5.00
C TRP A 203 16.08 -8.45 4.98
N THR A 204 15.92 -9.05 6.15
CA THR A 204 15.95 -10.52 6.31
C THR A 204 14.63 -11.08 6.81
N GLY A 205 14.51 -12.42 6.80
CA GLY A 205 13.28 -13.14 7.11
C GLY A 205 12.51 -13.60 5.86
N LYS A 206 11.19 -13.77 5.97
CA LYS A 206 10.35 -14.18 4.82
C LYS A 206 10.15 -13.01 3.86
N TYR A 207 10.22 -13.29 2.55
CA TYR A 207 10.03 -12.27 1.51
C TYR A 207 8.69 -11.54 1.65
N ASN A 208 7.61 -12.29 1.84
CA ASN A 208 6.26 -11.76 1.98
C ASN A 208 5.94 -11.18 3.38
N LYS A 209 6.92 -11.05 4.28
CA LYS A 209 6.69 -10.43 5.59
C LYS A 209 6.77 -8.90 5.43
N PRO A 210 5.67 -8.16 5.70
CA PRO A 210 5.65 -6.73 5.47
C PRO A 210 6.65 -5.99 6.36
N ILE A 211 7.25 -4.96 5.80
CA ILE A 211 8.02 -3.92 6.47
C ILE A 211 7.11 -2.70 6.53
N GLY A 212 6.84 -2.18 7.73
CA GLY A 212 5.96 -1.02 7.89
C GLY A 212 6.59 0.27 7.33
N LEU A 213 5.73 1.17 6.86
CA LEU A 213 6.13 2.45 6.27
C LEU A 213 7.10 3.23 7.17
N ALA A 214 6.80 3.38 8.46
CA ALA A 214 7.69 4.06 9.41
C ALA A 214 9.14 3.52 9.39
N HIS A 215 9.32 2.21 9.27
CA HIS A 215 10.65 1.62 9.23
C HIS A 215 11.34 1.88 7.88
N LEU A 216 10.60 1.86 6.77
CA LEU A 216 11.16 2.25 5.47
C LEU A 216 11.54 3.74 5.46
N THR A 217 10.70 4.63 6.00
CA THR A 217 10.98 6.07 6.14
C THR A 217 12.25 6.30 6.98
N GLU A 218 12.35 5.64 8.14
CA GLU A 218 13.55 5.71 8.99
C GLU A 218 14.81 5.28 8.24
N THR A 219 14.69 4.24 7.40
CA THR A 219 15.82 3.62 6.70
C THR A 219 16.29 4.43 5.50
N TYR A 220 15.35 4.90 4.67
CA TYR A 220 15.66 5.47 3.36
C TYR A 220 15.60 6.99 3.33
N LEU A 221 14.86 7.60 4.24
CA LEU A 221 14.70 9.05 4.32
C LEU A 221 15.33 9.64 5.57
N GLU A 222 15.83 8.80 6.51
CA GLU A 222 16.40 9.22 7.79
C GLU A 222 15.45 10.12 8.60
N ARG A 223 14.16 9.80 8.53
CA ARG A 223 13.07 10.51 9.21
C ARG A 223 12.10 9.54 9.86
N GLY A 224 11.54 9.93 11.00
CA GLY A 224 10.50 9.17 11.68
C GLY A 224 9.11 9.57 11.16
N LEU A 225 8.16 8.64 11.13
CA LEU A 225 6.75 9.00 10.97
C LEU A 225 6.07 9.18 12.33
N GLN A 226 5.12 10.10 12.40
CA GLN A 226 4.37 10.35 13.62
C GLN A 226 3.53 9.11 13.97
N LYS A 227 3.94 8.40 15.02
CA LYS A 227 3.13 7.31 15.59
C LYS A 227 2.04 7.94 16.46
N GLY A 228 0.80 7.47 16.37
CA GLY A 228 -0.22 8.05 17.24
C GLY A 228 -1.65 7.61 17.03
N ARG A 229 -2.56 8.40 17.61
CA ARG A 229 -4.00 8.18 17.61
C ARG A 229 -4.65 8.58 16.28
N ILE A 230 -3.96 9.34 15.43
CA ILE A 230 -4.50 9.86 14.16
C ILE A 230 -4.85 8.73 13.18
N SER A 231 -3.96 7.75 12.99
CA SER A 231 -4.24 6.53 12.20
C SER A 231 -5.45 5.73 12.68
N ARG A 232 -5.88 5.94 13.93
CA ARG A 232 -7.06 5.28 14.52
C ARG A 232 -8.21 6.25 14.77
N SER A 233 -8.20 7.40 14.10
CA SER A 233 -9.21 8.45 14.23
C SER A 233 -10.41 8.18 13.33
N ASP A 234 -11.40 9.07 13.37
CA ASP A 234 -12.51 9.04 12.44
C ASP A 234 -12.13 9.74 11.13
N TRP A 235 -11.91 8.94 10.10
CA TRP A 235 -11.59 9.39 8.75
C TRP A 235 -12.83 9.67 7.88
N GLN A 236 -14.04 9.41 8.39
CA GLN A 236 -15.28 9.63 7.63
C GLN A 236 -15.76 11.08 7.69
N ALA A 237 -15.35 11.82 8.72
CA ALA A 237 -15.66 13.22 8.91
C ALA A 237 -14.71 14.13 8.10
N GLN A 238 -15.04 15.42 8.04
CA GLN A 238 -14.15 16.42 7.47
C GLN A 238 -12.80 16.44 8.21
N LEU A 239 -11.70 16.34 7.45
CA LEU A 239 -10.38 16.19 8.04
C LEU A 239 -9.88 17.45 8.72
N SER A 240 -9.39 17.30 9.94
CA SER A 240 -8.56 18.31 10.61
C SER A 240 -7.22 18.48 9.90
N GLU A 241 -6.54 19.62 10.11
CA GLU A 241 -5.20 19.86 9.59
C GLU A 241 -4.20 18.76 10.00
N ALA A 242 -4.30 18.25 11.22
CA ALA A 242 -3.47 17.15 11.70
C ALA A 242 -3.71 15.84 10.93
N GLN A 243 -4.96 15.51 10.60
CA GLN A 243 -5.29 14.35 9.77
C GLN A 243 -4.80 14.53 8.33
N GLN A 244 -4.97 15.73 7.76
CA GLN A 244 -4.49 16.04 6.42
C GLN A 244 -2.96 15.92 6.34
N ASN A 245 -2.22 16.47 7.31
CA ASN A 245 -0.76 16.36 7.36
C ASN A 245 -0.29 14.92 7.56
N TYR A 246 -0.98 14.13 8.39
CA TYR A 246 -0.68 12.71 8.56
C TYR A 246 -0.86 11.95 7.24
N ALA A 247 -2.02 12.09 6.59
CA ALA A 247 -2.35 11.42 5.34
C ALA A 247 -1.41 11.83 4.19
N ALA A 248 -1.07 13.12 4.12
CA ALA A 248 -0.11 13.64 3.17
C ALA A 248 1.29 13.07 3.38
N ASN A 249 1.74 12.96 4.64
CA ASN A 249 3.02 12.35 4.97
C ASN A 249 3.10 10.88 4.55
N ASP A 250 2.04 10.08 4.79
CA ASP A 250 2.06 8.65 4.48
C ASP A 250 2.21 8.39 2.96
N ALA A 251 1.41 9.07 2.14
CA ALA A 251 1.51 8.94 0.68
C ALA A 251 2.82 9.53 0.12
N HIS A 252 3.20 10.75 0.54
CA HIS A 252 4.41 11.40 0.03
C HIS A 252 5.69 10.67 0.45
N ALA A 253 5.76 10.16 1.69
CA ALA A 253 6.87 9.32 2.12
C ALA A 253 6.97 8.04 1.28
N GLY A 254 5.84 7.42 0.94
CA GLY A 254 5.79 6.26 0.05
C GLY A 254 6.45 6.52 -1.30
N LEU A 255 6.14 7.65 -1.94
CA LEU A 255 6.79 8.06 -3.19
C LEU A 255 8.30 8.28 -3.02
N MET A 256 8.72 8.98 -1.97
CA MET A 256 10.14 9.27 -1.75
C MET A 256 10.94 8.00 -1.45
N ILE A 257 10.36 7.04 -0.72
CA ILE A 257 10.94 5.70 -0.53
C ILE A 257 11.07 4.98 -1.87
N TRP A 258 10.02 4.99 -2.70
CA TRP A 258 10.06 4.39 -4.03
C TRP A 258 11.22 4.94 -4.86
N LYS A 259 11.39 6.27 -4.92
CA LYS A 259 12.50 6.91 -5.64
C LYS A 259 13.86 6.40 -5.15
N ALA A 260 14.07 6.34 -3.83
CA ALA A 260 15.31 5.86 -3.24
C ALA A 260 15.57 4.37 -3.53
N LEU A 261 14.52 3.55 -3.54
CA LEU A 261 14.61 2.12 -3.85
C LEU A 261 14.84 1.85 -5.35
N MET A 262 14.19 2.60 -6.23
CA MET A 262 14.37 2.46 -7.67
C MET A 262 15.78 2.82 -8.12
N GLN A 263 16.39 3.87 -7.55
CA GLN A 263 17.81 4.16 -7.79
C GLN A 263 18.73 2.99 -7.44
N ARG A 264 18.41 2.24 -6.38
CA ARG A 264 19.14 1.01 -6.02
C ARG A 264 18.87 -0.11 -7.00
N ALA A 265 17.62 -0.31 -7.41
CA ALA A 265 17.23 -1.32 -8.40
C ALA A 265 17.98 -1.13 -9.73
N GLU A 266 18.04 0.11 -10.22
CA GLU A 266 18.72 0.49 -11.46
C GLU A 266 20.24 0.28 -11.39
N ALA A 267 20.83 0.37 -10.20
CA ALA A 267 22.25 0.13 -9.98
C ALA A 267 22.63 -1.37 -9.88
N MET A 268 21.65 -2.28 -9.79
CA MET A 268 21.90 -3.72 -9.71
C MET A 268 22.16 -4.33 -11.10
N THR A 269 22.92 -5.43 -11.14
CA THR A 269 23.13 -6.22 -12.37
C THR A 269 22.92 -7.71 -12.07
N PRO A 270 21.90 -8.36 -12.67
CA PRO A 270 20.86 -7.74 -13.51
C PRO A 270 19.94 -6.81 -12.70
N VAL A 271 19.25 -5.90 -13.39
CA VAL A 271 18.14 -5.13 -12.81
C VAL A 271 17.07 -6.14 -12.35
N PRO A 272 16.50 -5.98 -11.14
CA PRO A 272 15.46 -6.87 -10.63
C PRO A 272 14.23 -6.93 -11.54
N ASP A 273 13.61 -8.10 -11.61
CA ASP A 273 12.36 -8.28 -12.33
C ASP A 273 11.21 -7.61 -11.55
N PRO A 274 10.44 -6.68 -12.17
CA PRO A 274 9.30 -6.05 -11.54
C PRO A 274 8.26 -7.04 -11.01
N ASP A 275 8.07 -8.19 -11.66
CA ASP A 275 7.09 -9.21 -11.25
C ASP A 275 7.31 -9.71 -9.81
N TRP A 276 8.49 -9.48 -9.22
CA TRP A 276 8.75 -9.85 -7.82
C TRP A 276 8.04 -8.92 -6.81
N TYR A 277 7.79 -7.67 -7.17
CA TYR A 277 7.28 -6.63 -6.28
C TYR A 277 6.13 -5.79 -6.84
N SER A 278 5.77 -5.95 -8.12
CA SER A 278 4.62 -5.29 -8.75
C SER A 278 3.51 -6.26 -9.12
N PHE A 279 2.27 -5.76 -9.10
CA PHE A 279 1.08 -6.52 -9.47
C PHE A 279 -0.08 -5.59 -9.86
N SER A 280 -1.15 -6.18 -10.39
CA SER A 280 -2.43 -5.53 -10.65
C SER A 280 -3.55 -6.28 -9.93
N LEU A 281 -4.44 -5.58 -9.24
CA LEU A 281 -5.71 -6.15 -8.80
C LEU A 281 -6.73 -5.99 -9.93
N ARG A 282 -7.25 -7.10 -10.44
CA ARG A 282 -8.31 -7.12 -11.47
C ARG A 282 -9.42 -8.09 -11.09
N GLY A 283 -10.65 -7.60 -11.03
CA GLY A 283 -11.79 -8.39 -10.59
C GLY A 283 -11.60 -8.99 -9.20
N GLY A 284 -10.87 -8.28 -8.32
CA GLY A 284 -10.56 -8.74 -6.96
C GLY A 284 -9.48 -9.83 -6.85
N VAL A 285 -8.74 -10.10 -7.93
CA VAL A 285 -7.63 -11.07 -7.95
C VAL A 285 -6.33 -10.33 -8.27
N LEU A 286 -5.27 -10.61 -7.50
CA LEU A 286 -3.92 -10.10 -7.79
C LEU A 286 -3.35 -10.83 -9.01
N ARG A 287 -2.79 -10.08 -9.96
CA ARG A 287 -2.29 -10.57 -11.24
C ARG A 287 -0.97 -9.94 -11.65
N ASP A 288 -0.19 -10.67 -12.42
CA ASP A 288 1.02 -10.18 -13.08
C ASP A 288 0.67 -9.45 -14.40
N ASP A 289 1.69 -8.94 -15.10
CA ASP A 289 1.51 -8.24 -16.39
C ASP A 289 0.99 -9.16 -17.51
N ASN A 290 1.08 -10.48 -17.33
CA ASN A 290 0.56 -11.49 -18.23
C ASN A 290 -0.84 -11.99 -17.82
N ASP A 291 -1.51 -11.29 -16.90
CA ASP A 291 -2.84 -11.60 -16.37
C ASP A 291 -2.94 -12.93 -15.59
N ARG A 292 -1.82 -13.49 -15.14
CA ARG A 292 -1.77 -14.72 -14.34
C ARG A 292 -1.91 -14.40 -12.85
N PRO A 293 -2.44 -15.30 -12.01
CA PRO A 293 -2.50 -15.08 -10.57
C PRO A 293 -1.11 -14.77 -9.98
N TRP A 294 -1.01 -13.66 -9.27
CA TRP A 294 0.23 -13.17 -8.68
C TRP A 294 0.30 -13.47 -7.19
N PHE A 295 1.51 -13.77 -6.72
CA PHE A 295 1.84 -13.88 -5.30
C PHE A 295 3.27 -13.39 -5.05
N PRO A 296 3.58 -12.83 -3.87
CA PRO A 296 4.92 -12.32 -3.59
C PRO A 296 5.96 -13.43 -3.68
N PHE A 297 6.83 -13.36 -4.69
CA PHE A 297 7.87 -14.34 -4.92
C PHE A 297 9.08 -13.71 -5.60
N ASN A 298 10.26 -13.91 -5.02
CA ASN A 298 11.53 -13.53 -5.60
C ASN A 298 12.50 -14.71 -5.47
N PRO A 299 12.88 -15.37 -6.57
CA PRO A 299 13.78 -16.53 -6.54
C PRO A 299 15.20 -16.19 -6.07
N ASN A 300 15.58 -14.91 -6.15
CA ASN A 300 16.91 -14.43 -5.78
C ASN A 300 16.98 -13.92 -4.32
N TYR A 301 15.85 -13.89 -3.61
CA TYR A 301 15.80 -13.44 -2.23
C TYR A 301 16.28 -14.54 -1.27
N SER A 302 17.49 -14.38 -0.72
CA SER A 302 18.08 -15.39 0.17
C SER A 302 17.43 -15.46 1.56
N GLY A 303 16.82 -14.38 2.06
CA GLY A 303 16.16 -14.32 3.38
C GLY A 303 17.08 -14.48 4.61
N VAL A 304 18.33 -14.90 4.41
CA VAL A 304 19.39 -15.02 5.43
C VAL A 304 20.07 -13.67 5.63
N ASP A 305 20.39 -13.30 6.88
CA ASP A 305 21.40 -12.28 7.18
C ASP A 305 22.67 -12.72 6.44
N ARG A 306 22.95 -12.12 5.29
CA ARG A 306 24.32 -12.02 4.82
C ARG A 306 24.97 -11.15 5.89
N GLU A 307 25.59 -11.77 6.89
CA GLU A 307 26.50 -11.03 7.76
C GLU A 307 27.36 -10.19 6.82
N GLU A 308 27.43 -8.87 7.06
CA GLU A 308 28.46 -8.05 6.43
C GLU A 308 29.77 -8.85 6.52
N PRO A 309 30.54 -9.02 5.43
CA PRO A 309 31.85 -9.61 5.56
C PRO A 309 32.57 -8.85 6.68
N LYS A 310 32.89 -9.56 7.78
CA LYS A 310 33.62 -9.03 8.94
C LYS A 310 35.04 -8.52 8.58
N GLN A 311 35.34 -8.33 7.30
CA GLN A 311 36.62 -7.93 6.75
C GLN A 311 36.64 -6.54 6.10
N LEU A 312 35.54 -5.76 6.04
CA LEU A 312 35.63 -4.35 5.64
C LEU A 312 35.66 -3.32 6.79
N LYS A 313 35.41 -3.72 8.04
CA LYS A 313 35.69 -2.87 9.22
C LYS A 313 37.14 -2.95 9.71
N ALA A 314 37.91 -3.95 9.29
CA ALA A 314 39.34 -4.02 9.59
C ALA A 314 40.19 -3.10 8.69
N ALA A 315 39.75 -2.82 7.46
CA ALA A 315 40.46 -1.94 6.53
C ALA A 315 40.19 -0.44 6.77
N ALA A 316 38.98 -0.08 7.23
CA ALA A 316 38.65 1.30 7.58
C ALA A 316 39.20 1.73 8.96
N ALA A 317 39.55 0.79 9.84
CA ALA A 317 40.18 1.07 11.14
C ALA A 317 41.71 1.04 11.10
N SER A 318 42.35 0.42 10.09
CA SER A 318 43.81 0.47 9.90
C SER A 318 44.29 1.67 9.07
N ALA A 319 43.40 2.42 8.43
CA ALA A 319 43.76 3.62 7.65
C ALA A 319 43.81 4.93 8.47
N THR A 320 43.48 4.88 9.77
CA THR A 320 43.53 6.06 10.68
C THR A 320 44.67 5.95 11.71
N MET A 321 45.61 5.02 11.54
CA MET A 321 46.80 4.86 12.41
C MET A 321 48.11 4.83 11.61
N MET A 322 48.20 5.61 10.52
CA MET A 322 49.47 5.94 9.85
C MET A 322 49.53 7.41 9.41
N LEU A 323 48.97 8.29 10.22
CA LEU A 323 49.23 9.73 10.19
C LEU A 323 49.31 10.22 11.64
N ASP A 324 50.41 9.86 12.29
CA ASP A 324 51.07 10.60 13.38
C ASP A 324 52.48 10.01 13.58
#